data_AF-A0A7C0VAV1-F1
#
_entry.id   AF-A0A7C0VAV1-F1
#
_cell.length_a   1.000
_cell.length_b   1.000
_cell.length_c   1.000
_cell.angle_alpha   90.00
_cell.angle_beta   90.00
_cell.angle_gamma   90.00
#
_symmetry.space_group_name_H-M   'P 1'
#
loop_
_entity.id
_entity.type
_entity.pdbx_description
1 polymer ?
#
loop_
_entity_poly.entity_id
_entity_poly.type
_entity_poly.pdbx_seq_one_letter_code
_entity_poly.pdbx_strand_id
1 'polypeptide(L)'
;MHQPGRWRMRQRIKEVLEGILKDYGESVDFKVTRPEDREFGDYTTNLPFLLAKSLRRNPVEIGEEIAKKIRIEGLEVTPVRGFINFRISKGVLQNNLLKAIEEGYGKGEGKGIKINVEFVSANPTGPLHLASARAAAFGDTLVRLLRYKGYTAESEYYVNDAGKQIDNLALSVDARIKEIEGEEYS
;
A
#
# COMPACT_ATOMS: atom_id res chain seq x y z
N MET A 1 -8.55 3.99 21.91
CA MET A 1 -7.60 2.85 21.87
C MET A 1 -7.44 2.41 20.43
N HIS A 2 -6.26 2.65 19.87
CA HIS A 2 -5.88 2.39 18.49
C HIS A 2 -5.82 0.86 18.26
N GLN A 3 -6.60 0.28 17.33
CA GLN A 3 -6.36 -1.09 16.84
C GLN A 3 -5.83 -1.06 15.39
N PRO A 4 -4.55 -0.67 15.19
CA PRO A 4 -3.91 -0.80 13.89
C PRO A 4 -3.52 -2.27 13.67
N GLY A 5 -4.46 -3.14 13.30
CA GLY A 5 -4.09 -4.57 13.19
C GLY A 5 -5.10 -5.55 12.66
N ARG A 6 -6.36 -5.16 12.41
CA ARG A 6 -7.46 -6.12 12.18
C ARG A 6 -7.25 -7.12 11.02
N TRP A 7 -6.37 -6.79 10.06
CA TRP A 7 -6.19 -7.56 8.81
C TRP A 7 -4.80 -8.15 8.59
N ARG A 8 -3.87 -8.00 9.54
CA ARG A 8 -2.45 -8.30 9.29
C ARG A 8 -1.96 -9.54 10.03
N MET A 9 -2.46 -10.71 9.64
CA MET A 9 -2.04 -12.00 10.24
C MET A 9 -0.51 -12.19 10.22
N ARG A 10 0.14 -11.86 9.09
CA ARG A 10 1.61 -11.88 8.98
C ARG A 10 2.31 -11.02 10.04
N GLN A 11 1.78 -9.83 10.32
CA GLN A 11 2.35 -8.93 11.31
C GLN A 11 2.15 -9.48 12.73
N ARG A 12 0.96 -10.02 13.02
CA ARG A 12 0.67 -10.65 14.30
C ARG A 12 1.55 -11.89 14.57
N ILE A 13 1.80 -12.71 13.54
CA ILE A 13 2.78 -13.81 13.60
C ILE A 13 4.16 -13.27 13.94
N LYS A 14 4.59 -12.20 13.26
CA LYS A 14 5.91 -11.59 13.51
C LYS A 14 6.04 -11.06 14.94
N GLU A 15 5.05 -10.34 15.44
CA GLU A 15 5.03 -9.80 16.82
C GLU A 15 5.10 -10.91 17.88
N VAL A 16 4.38 -12.02 17.67
CA VAL A 16 4.43 -13.17 18.59
C VAL A 16 5.81 -13.85 18.55
N LEU A 17 6.40 -14.02 17.37
CA LEU A 17 7.73 -14.58 17.23
C LEU A 17 8.82 -13.68 17.83
N GLU A 18 8.71 -12.35 17.67
CA GLU A 18 9.58 -11.36 18.32
C GLU A 18 9.45 -11.42 19.84
N GLY A 19 8.25 -11.68 20.37
CA GLY A 19 8.04 -11.93 21.80
C GLY A 19 8.77 -13.19 22.28
N ILE A 20 8.60 -14.31 21.56
CA ILE A 20 9.25 -15.59 21.90
C ILE A 20 10.78 -15.49 21.81
N LEU A 21 11.31 -14.69 20.89
CA LEU A 21 12.76 -14.47 20.76
C LEU A 21 13.39 -13.90 22.03
N LYS A 22 12.66 -13.05 22.77
CA LYS A 22 13.14 -12.49 24.04
C LYS A 22 13.40 -13.56 25.08
N ASP A 23 12.63 -14.66 25.08
CA ASP A 23 12.83 -15.78 25.99
C ASP A 23 14.17 -16.50 25.74
N TYR A 24 14.67 -16.47 24.49
CA TYR A 24 15.96 -17.06 24.12
C TYR A 24 17.14 -16.10 24.34
N GLY A 25 16.88 -14.82 24.64
CA GLY A 25 17.93 -13.80 24.74
C GLY A 25 18.60 -13.50 23.39
N GLU A 26 17.93 -13.82 22.28
CA GLU A 26 18.49 -13.73 20.93
C GLU A 26 17.82 -12.61 20.13
N SER A 27 18.58 -12.00 19.22
CA SER A 27 18.08 -11.02 18.27
C SER A 27 18.53 -11.41 16.86
N VAL A 28 17.67 -12.15 16.16
CA VAL A 28 17.90 -12.59 14.78
C VAL A 28 16.91 -11.92 13.83
N ASP A 29 17.38 -11.51 12.66
CA ASP A 29 16.50 -11.02 11.59
C ASP A 29 15.88 -12.22 10.87
N PHE A 30 14.64 -12.54 11.23
CA PHE A 30 13.87 -13.62 10.61
C PHE A 30 12.80 -13.08 9.68
N LYS A 31 12.44 -13.91 8.69
CA LYS A 31 11.36 -13.58 7.75
C LYS A 31 10.16 -14.48 7.98
N VAL A 32 8.99 -13.86 7.87
CA VAL A 32 7.71 -14.56 7.68
C VAL A 32 7.33 -14.35 6.21
N THR A 33 7.31 -15.41 5.41
CA THR A 33 7.05 -15.36 3.96
C THR A 33 5.89 -16.27 3.59
N ARG A 34 5.48 -16.28 2.31
CA ARG A 34 4.61 -17.34 1.79
C ARG A 34 5.48 -18.54 1.41
N PRO A 35 5.07 -19.78 1.73
CA PRO A 35 5.76 -20.95 1.24
C PRO A 35 5.60 -21.08 -0.28
N GLU A 36 6.57 -21.71 -0.94
CA GLU A 36 6.48 -22.02 -2.38
C GLU A 36 5.36 -23.03 -2.65
N ASP A 37 5.29 -24.06 -1.81
CA ASP A 37 4.22 -25.05 -1.82
C ASP A 37 3.12 -24.69 -0.81
N ARG A 38 1.86 -24.63 -1.30
CA ARG A 38 0.68 -24.29 -0.50
C ARG A 38 0.26 -25.39 0.47
N GLU A 39 0.80 -26.59 0.35
CA GLU A 39 0.60 -27.65 1.36
C GLU A 39 1.15 -27.21 2.73
N PHE A 40 2.23 -26.42 2.74
CA PHE A 40 2.82 -25.83 3.94
C PHE A 40 2.07 -24.58 4.46
N GLY A 41 0.85 -24.33 4.00
CA GLY A 41 -0.02 -23.28 4.54
C GLY A 41 0.13 -21.92 3.87
N ASP A 42 -0.27 -20.87 4.60
CA ASP A 42 -0.35 -19.49 4.11
C ASP A 42 0.93 -18.71 4.36
N TYR A 43 1.61 -19.02 5.47
CA TYR A 43 2.90 -18.43 5.83
C TYR A 43 3.88 -19.48 6.33
N THR A 44 5.16 -19.14 6.28
CA THR A 44 6.25 -19.93 6.84
C THR A 44 7.35 -19.03 7.41
N THR A 45 8.14 -19.54 8.35
CA THR A 45 9.35 -18.89 8.83
C THR A 45 10.52 -19.86 8.99
N ASN A 46 11.72 -19.36 8.67
CA ASN A 46 13.00 -20.04 8.84
C ASN A 46 13.65 -19.76 10.21
N LEU A 47 12.92 -19.13 11.14
CA LEU A 47 13.45 -18.73 12.44
C LEU A 47 14.23 -19.84 13.19
N PRO A 48 13.77 -21.11 13.22
CA PRO A 48 14.51 -22.15 13.94
C PRO A 48 15.92 -22.40 13.41
N PHE A 49 16.15 -22.25 12.09
CA PHE A 49 17.49 -22.37 11.51
C PHE A 49 18.42 -21.22 11.93
N LEU A 50 17.88 -20.02 12.09
CA LEU A 50 18.65 -18.86 12.53
C LEU A 50 19.09 -19.04 13.99
N LEU A 51 18.18 -19.53 14.83
CA LEU A 51 18.44 -19.83 16.24
C LEU A 51 19.33 -21.06 16.43
N ALA A 52 19.25 -22.06 15.55
CA ALA A 52 20.11 -23.25 15.63
C ALA A 52 21.59 -22.88 15.61
N LYS A 53 21.95 -21.84 14.86
CA LYS A 53 23.34 -21.38 14.74
C LYS A 53 23.87 -20.75 16.03
N SER A 54 23.04 -19.97 16.73
CA SER A 54 23.44 -19.31 17.98
C SER A 54 23.32 -20.24 19.19
N LEU A 55 22.23 -21.01 19.28
CA LEU A 55 21.94 -21.94 20.37
C LEU A 55 22.69 -23.27 20.26
N ARG A 56 23.32 -23.56 19.11
CA ARG A 56 24.00 -24.85 18.80
C ARG A 56 23.08 -26.07 19.03
N ARG A 57 21.80 -25.94 18.66
CA ARG A 57 20.76 -26.96 18.84
C ARG A 57 20.16 -27.36 17.49
N ASN A 58 19.49 -28.51 17.46
CA ASN A 58 18.80 -29.00 16.27
C ASN A 58 17.64 -28.04 15.89
N PRO A 59 17.58 -27.51 14.64
CA PRO A 59 16.50 -26.61 14.21
C PRO A 59 15.12 -27.26 14.27
N VAL A 60 15.02 -28.59 14.13
CA VAL A 60 13.74 -29.31 14.23
C VAL A 60 13.19 -29.19 15.65
N GLU A 61 14.02 -29.46 16.67
CA GLU A 61 13.64 -29.34 18.08
C GLU A 61 13.26 -27.90 18.45
N ILE A 62 14.04 -26.93 17.98
CA ILE A 62 13.73 -25.50 18.18
C ILE A 62 12.38 -25.16 17.55
N GLY A 63 12.12 -25.63 16.32
CA GLY A 63 10.86 -25.40 15.61
C GLY A 63 9.66 -25.94 16.37
N GLU A 64 9.75 -27.16 16.89
CA GLU A 64 8.71 -27.78 17.72
C GLU A 64 8.48 -27.01 19.03
N GLU A 65 9.55 -26.58 19.70
CA GLU A 65 9.48 -25.81 20.94
C GLU A 65 8.79 -24.45 20.72
N ILE A 66 9.18 -23.72 19.69
CA ILE A 66 8.59 -22.42 19.33
C ILE A 66 7.13 -22.61 18.90
N ALA A 67 6.83 -23.59 18.04
CA ALA A 67 5.46 -23.86 17.59
C ALA A 67 4.51 -24.10 18.78
N LYS A 68 4.98 -24.81 19.82
CA LYS A 68 4.21 -25.03 21.05
C LYS A 68 3.95 -23.76 21.87
N LYS A 69 4.73 -22.70 21.71
CA LYS A 69 4.52 -21.40 22.40
C LYS A 69 3.57 -20.47 21.65
N ILE A 70 3.37 -20.67 20.35
CA ILE A 70 2.53 -19.78 19.53
C ILE A 70 1.05 -20.05 19.83
N ARG A 71 0.34 -18.99 20.27
CA ARG A 71 -1.10 -19.01 20.52
C ARG A 71 -1.74 -17.83 19.80
N ILE A 72 -2.26 -18.09 18.60
CA ILE A 72 -3.01 -17.11 17.80
C ILE A 72 -4.33 -17.76 17.41
N GLU A 73 -5.44 -17.11 17.75
CA GLU A 73 -6.78 -17.62 17.46
C GLU A 73 -6.98 -17.83 15.96
N GLY A 74 -7.47 -19.02 15.60
CA GLY A 74 -7.76 -19.41 14.23
C GLY A 74 -6.52 -19.47 13.32
N LEU A 75 -5.34 -19.68 13.90
CA LEU A 75 -4.10 -20.00 13.20
C LEU A 75 -3.62 -21.39 13.61
N GLU A 76 -3.54 -22.30 12.64
CA GLU A 76 -2.89 -23.58 12.79
C GLU A 76 -1.38 -23.42 12.59
N VAL A 77 -0.59 -24.04 13.46
CA VAL A 77 0.88 -23.92 13.48
C VAL A 77 1.49 -25.30 13.40
N THR A 78 2.30 -25.56 12.36
CA THR A 78 2.86 -26.89 12.09
C THR A 78 4.37 -26.78 11.88
N PRO A 79 5.21 -27.35 12.77
CA PRO A 79 6.64 -27.44 12.54
C PRO A 79 6.95 -28.55 11.51
N VAL A 80 7.76 -28.25 10.49
CA VAL A 80 8.16 -29.24 9.48
C VAL A 80 9.62 -29.02 9.11
N ARG A 81 10.48 -30.02 9.34
CA ARG A 81 11.89 -30.02 8.93
C ARG A 81 12.66 -28.75 9.32
N GLY A 82 12.41 -28.19 10.51
CA GLY A 82 13.06 -26.96 10.98
C GLY A 82 12.44 -25.64 10.49
N PHE A 83 11.37 -25.68 9.70
CA PHE A 83 10.49 -24.54 9.46
C PHE A 83 9.31 -24.56 10.42
N ILE A 84 8.69 -23.39 10.61
CA ILE A 84 7.37 -23.29 11.25
C ILE A 84 6.40 -22.75 10.20
N ASN A 85 5.37 -23.54 9.91
CA ASN A 85 4.35 -23.26 8.93
C ASN A 85 3.06 -22.81 9.62
N PHE A 86 2.32 -21.93 8.95
CA PHE A 86 1.12 -21.30 9.49
C PHE A 86 -0.02 -21.39 8.49
N ARG A 87 -1.16 -21.93 8.92
CA ARG A 87 -2.38 -22.02 8.11
C ARG A 87 -3.50 -21.26 8.81
N ILE A 88 -4.10 -20.30 8.11
CA ILE A 88 -5.22 -19.53 8.63
C ILE A 88 -6.47 -20.39 8.52
N SER A 89 -7.19 -20.52 9.62
CA SER A 89 -8.46 -21.24 9.65
C SER A 89 -9.47 -20.60 8.69
N LYS A 90 -10.29 -21.44 8.04
CA LYS A 90 -11.35 -20.99 7.14
C LYS A 90 -12.33 -20.03 7.84
N GLY A 91 -12.65 -20.28 9.11
CA GLY A 91 -13.56 -19.43 9.89
C GLY A 91 -13.02 -18.01 10.06
N VAL A 92 -11.73 -17.84 10.35
CA VAL A 92 -11.10 -16.51 10.40
C VAL A 92 -11.16 -15.83 9.05
N LEU A 93 -10.87 -16.53 7.94
CA LEU A 93 -10.95 -15.97 6.59
C LEU A 93 -12.36 -15.53 6.23
N GLN A 94 -13.38 -16.34 6.53
CA GLN A 94 -14.78 -16.04 6.26
C GLN A 94 -15.26 -14.83 7.07
N ASN A 95 -15.01 -14.82 8.38
CA ASN A 95 -15.36 -13.70 9.25
C ASN A 95 -14.68 -12.41 8.81
N ASN A 96 -13.42 -12.53 8.38
CA ASN A 96 -12.66 -11.41 7.85
C ASN A 96 -13.24 -10.88 6.53
N LEU A 97 -13.67 -11.77 5.63
CA LEU A 97 -14.31 -11.39 4.38
C LEU A 97 -15.61 -10.62 4.63
N LEU A 98 -16.48 -11.13 5.50
CA LEU A 98 -17.76 -10.48 5.82
C LEU A 98 -17.56 -9.07 6.36
N LYS A 99 -16.68 -8.92 7.35
CA LYS A 99 -16.29 -7.62 7.91
C LYS A 99 -15.69 -6.69 6.85
N ALA A 100 -14.89 -7.23 5.93
CA ALA A 100 -14.27 -6.44 4.87
C ALA A 100 -15.30 -5.92 3.84
N ILE A 101 -16.37 -6.68 3.59
CA ILE A 101 -17.49 -6.24 2.74
C ILE A 101 -18.27 -5.13 3.45
N GLU A 102 -18.55 -5.28 4.75
CA GLU A 102 -19.30 -4.28 5.54
C GLU A 102 -18.52 -2.98 5.74
N GLU A 103 -17.24 -3.06 6.11
CA GLU A 103 -16.41 -1.90 6.48
C GLU A 103 -15.73 -1.24 5.27
N GLY A 104 -15.65 -1.94 4.13
CA GLY A 104 -14.92 -1.50 2.94
C GLY A 104 -13.46 -1.92 2.96
N TYR A 105 -13.14 -3.00 2.24
CA TYR A 105 -11.81 -3.60 2.23
C TYR A 105 -10.69 -2.63 1.82
N GLY A 106 -9.71 -2.45 2.70
CA GLY A 106 -8.52 -1.66 2.39
C GLY A 106 -8.75 -0.14 2.44
N LYS A 107 -9.92 0.33 2.87
CA LYS A 107 -10.15 1.73 3.25
C LYS A 107 -9.24 2.09 4.44
N GLY A 108 -8.71 3.31 4.45
CA GLY A 108 -7.82 3.78 5.50
C GLY A 108 -8.40 4.96 6.28
N GLU A 109 -7.71 5.36 7.35
CA GLU A 109 -8.13 6.45 8.24
C GLU A 109 -7.43 7.80 7.95
N GLY A 110 -6.43 7.83 7.06
CA GLY A 110 -5.66 9.03 6.68
C GLY A 110 -4.89 9.75 7.79
N LYS A 111 -5.12 9.40 9.07
CA LYS A 111 -4.48 9.98 10.26
C LYS A 111 -4.51 11.52 10.31
N GLY A 112 -5.53 12.14 9.71
CA GLY A 112 -5.68 13.60 9.63
C GLY A 112 -4.65 14.31 8.74
N ILE A 113 -3.90 13.58 7.92
CA ILE A 113 -2.88 14.15 7.03
C ILE A 113 -3.56 14.72 5.78
N LYS A 114 -3.21 15.98 5.47
CA LYS A 114 -3.58 16.67 4.24
C LYS A 114 -2.48 16.49 3.20
N ILE A 115 -2.86 16.22 1.95
CA ILE A 115 -1.93 16.00 0.85
C ILE A 115 -2.42 16.82 -0.34
N ASN A 116 -1.56 17.67 -0.87
CA ASN A 116 -1.81 18.30 -2.17
C ASN A 116 -1.11 17.46 -3.25
N VAL A 117 -1.86 17.12 -4.30
CA VAL A 117 -1.34 16.44 -5.48
C VAL A 117 -1.49 17.39 -6.67
N GLU A 118 -0.40 18.03 -7.04
CA GLU A 118 -0.30 18.80 -8.27
C GLU A 118 0.00 17.86 -9.43
N PHE A 119 -0.84 17.90 -10.46
CA PHE A 119 -0.60 17.13 -11.67
C PHE A 119 -1.14 17.83 -12.90
N VAL A 120 -0.39 17.65 -13.99
CA VAL A 120 -0.58 18.32 -15.29
C VAL A 120 -0.37 19.83 -15.18
N SER A 121 0.44 20.34 -16.10
CA SER A 121 0.54 21.76 -16.39
C SER A 121 0.03 21.95 -17.81
N ALA A 122 -1.16 22.55 -17.98
CA ALA A 122 -1.58 22.96 -19.31
C ALA A 122 -0.88 24.25 -19.71
N ASN A 123 -0.28 24.23 -20.89
CA ASN A 123 -0.07 25.47 -21.63
C ASN A 123 -1.38 25.79 -22.37
N PRO A 124 -2.09 26.86 -22.00
CA PRO A 124 -3.38 27.22 -22.61
C PRO A 124 -3.28 27.58 -24.10
N THR A 125 -2.07 27.85 -24.60
CA THR A 125 -1.84 28.18 -26.02
C THR A 125 -1.56 26.96 -26.91
N GLY A 126 -1.30 25.79 -26.31
CA GLY A 126 -0.95 24.57 -27.03
C GLY A 126 -2.01 23.47 -26.89
N PRO A 127 -2.08 22.53 -27.85
CA PRO A 127 -3.00 21.40 -27.74
C PRO A 127 -2.58 20.46 -26.61
N LEU A 128 -3.56 19.86 -25.93
CA LEU A 128 -3.30 18.76 -25.00
C LEU A 128 -2.70 17.58 -25.75
N HIS A 129 -1.54 17.10 -25.29
CA HIS A 129 -0.85 15.96 -25.89
C HIS A 129 -0.95 14.72 -25.00
N LEU A 130 -0.59 13.55 -25.57
CA LEU A 130 -0.65 12.26 -24.88
C LEU A 130 0.06 12.25 -23.52
N ALA A 131 1.19 12.93 -23.39
CA ALA A 131 1.88 13.00 -22.10
C ALA A 131 1.08 13.74 -21.00
N SER A 132 0.28 14.76 -21.34
CA SER A 132 -0.62 15.44 -20.40
C SER A 132 -1.79 14.55 -20.02
N ALA A 133 -2.36 13.81 -20.99
CA ALA A 133 -3.42 12.84 -20.72
C ALA A 133 -2.95 11.73 -19.76
N ARG A 134 -1.72 11.22 -19.95
CA ARG A 134 -1.11 10.22 -19.06
C ARG A 134 -0.89 10.78 -17.65
N ALA A 135 -0.38 12.00 -17.54
CA ALA A 135 -0.17 12.66 -16.25
C ALA A 135 -1.51 12.90 -15.53
N ALA A 136 -2.56 13.28 -16.26
CA ALA A 136 -3.91 13.44 -15.73
C ALA A 136 -4.45 12.13 -15.14
N ALA A 137 -4.37 11.04 -15.91
CA ALA A 137 -4.85 9.73 -15.47
C ALA A 137 -4.11 9.23 -14.22
N PHE A 138 -2.79 9.42 -14.16
CA PHE A 138 -1.99 9.03 -13.02
C PHE A 138 -2.32 9.86 -11.78
N GLY A 139 -2.36 11.20 -11.91
CA GLY A 139 -2.64 12.12 -10.81
C GLY A 139 -4.03 11.90 -10.21
N ASP A 140 -5.06 11.79 -11.06
CA ASP A 140 -6.42 11.51 -10.61
C ASP A 140 -6.51 10.15 -9.88
N THR A 141 -5.86 9.11 -10.43
CA THR A 141 -5.82 7.79 -9.78
C THR A 141 -5.15 7.86 -8.40
N LEU A 142 -4.05 8.61 -8.28
CA LEU A 142 -3.34 8.80 -7.02
C LEU A 142 -4.23 9.53 -5.99
N VAL A 143 -4.89 10.61 -6.39
CA VAL A 143 -5.80 11.37 -5.52
C VAL A 143 -6.94 10.46 -5.02
N ARG A 144 -7.56 9.69 -5.91
CA ARG A 144 -8.61 8.73 -5.54
C ARG A 144 -8.11 7.68 -4.56
N LEU A 145 -6.91 7.14 -4.78
CA LEU A 145 -6.30 6.18 -3.88
C LEU A 145 -6.02 6.78 -2.50
N LEU A 146 -5.49 8.01 -2.44
CA LEU A 146 -5.22 8.72 -1.19
C LEU A 146 -6.52 8.98 -0.41
N ARG A 147 -7.57 9.45 -1.08
CA ARG A 147 -8.91 9.62 -0.48
C ARG A 147 -9.46 8.27 0.01
N TYR A 148 -9.30 7.20 -0.75
CA TYR A 148 -9.69 5.85 -0.33
C TYR A 148 -8.92 5.37 0.92
N LYS A 149 -7.66 5.78 1.06
CA LYS A 149 -6.84 5.55 2.26
C LYS A 149 -7.15 6.53 3.42
N GLY A 150 -8.17 7.37 3.26
CA GLY A 150 -8.68 8.28 4.28
C GLY A 150 -7.97 9.63 4.37
N TYR A 151 -6.96 9.87 3.52
CA TYR A 151 -6.25 11.15 3.51
C TYR A 151 -7.15 12.27 2.98
N THR A 152 -6.93 13.49 3.48
CA THR A 152 -7.52 14.69 2.87
C THR A 152 -6.66 15.07 1.67
N ALA A 153 -6.92 14.45 0.52
CA ALA A 153 -6.17 14.71 -0.70
C ALA A 153 -6.88 15.74 -1.58
N GLU A 154 -6.18 16.83 -1.85
CA GLU A 154 -6.56 17.89 -2.79
C GLU A 154 -5.81 17.66 -4.11
N SER A 155 -6.48 18.00 -5.20
CA SER A 155 -5.96 17.87 -6.56
C SER A 155 -5.81 19.26 -7.13
N GLU A 156 -4.60 19.61 -7.55
CA GLU A 156 -4.31 20.88 -8.21
C GLU A 156 -3.87 20.63 -9.65
N TYR A 157 -4.44 21.44 -10.54
CA TYR A 157 -4.14 21.45 -11.96
C TYR A 157 -3.55 22.80 -12.29
N TYR A 158 -2.30 22.82 -12.72
CA TYR A 158 -1.62 24.08 -13.03
C TYR A 158 -1.99 24.53 -14.45
N VAL A 159 -2.45 25.76 -14.58
CA VAL A 159 -2.64 26.42 -15.88
C VAL A 159 -1.62 27.52 -15.96
N ASN A 160 -0.76 27.47 -16.99
CA ASN A 160 0.19 28.55 -17.22
C ASN A 160 -0.47 29.68 -18.03
N ASP A 161 -1.28 30.49 -17.36
CA ASP A 161 -2.11 31.56 -17.94
C ASP A 161 -1.45 32.94 -17.94
N ALA A 162 -0.13 33.00 -17.78
CA ALA A 162 0.61 34.26 -17.71
C ALA A 162 1.67 34.39 -18.81
N GLY A 163 1.88 35.63 -19.26
CA GLY A 163 2.98 36.04 -20.14
C GLY A 163 2.58 36.27 -21.60
N LYS A 164 3.57 36.69 -22.40
CA LYS A 164 3.38 37.15 -23.79
C LYS A 164 2.63 36.18 -24.70
N GLN A 165 2.68 34.88 -24.42
CA GLN A 165 1.94 33.88 -25.20
C GLN A 165 0.43 34.04 -25.04
N ILE A 166 -0.06 34.36 -23.84
CA ILE A 166 -1.47 34.65 -23.58
C ILE A 166 -1.88 35.98 -24.19
N ASP A 167 -1.06 37.01 -24.05
CA ASP A 167 -1.33 38.32 -24.67
C ASP A 167 -1.47 38.20 -26.18
N ASN A 168 -0.54 37.47 -26.83
CA ASN A 168 -0.58 37.22 -28.27
C ASN A 168 -1.80 36.38 -28.68
N LEU A 169 -2.18 35.39 -27.87
CA LEU A 169 -3.39 34.61 -28.11
C LEU A 169 -4.63 35.51 -28.05
N ALA A 170 -4.73 36.40 -27.06
CA ALA A 170 -5.84 37.35 -26.93
C ALA A 170 -5.92 38.30 -28.13
N LEU A 171 -4.79 38.88 -28.54
CA LEU A 171 -4.71 39.73 -29.74
C LEU A 171 -5.09 38.98 -31.01
N SER A 172 -4.67 37.72 -31.15
CA SER A 172 -4.99 36.89 -32.31
C SER A 172 -6.50 36.56 -32.38
N VAL A 173 -7.14 36.32 -31.24
CA VAL A 173 -8.58 36.09 -31.14
C VAL A 173 -9.36 37.36 -31.44
N ASP A 174 -8.96 38.51 -30.89
CA ASP A 174 -9.57 39.83 -31.16
C ASP A 174 -9.52 40.18 -32.66
N ALA A 175 -8.35 40.01 -33.29
CA ALA A 175 -8.18 40.23 -34.73
C ALA A 175 -9.11 39.33 -35.56
N ARG A 176 -9.29 38.06 -35.15
CA ARG A 176 -10.19 37.13 -35.84
C ARG A 176 -11.67 37.50 -35.66
N ILE A 177 -12.06 38.06 -34.50
CA ILE A 177 -13.44 38.54 -34.27
C ILE A 177 -13.71 39.73 -35.21
N LYS A 178 -12.82 40.72 -35.24
CA LYS A 178 -12.93 41.89 -36.13
C LYS A 178 -13.01 41.52 -37.61
N GLU A 179 -12.21 40.56 -38.06
CA GLU A 179 -12.27 40.04 -39.44
C GLU A 179 -13.66 39.48 -39.77
N ILE A 180 -14.28 38.73 -38.85
CA ILE A 180 -15.63 38.15 -39.03
C ILE A 180 -16.70 39.24 -39.06
N GLU A 181 -16.53 40.31 -38.28
CA GLU A 181 -17.44 41.45 -38.21
C GLU A 181 -17.24 42.46 -39.34
N GLY A 182 -16.19 42.31 -40.15
CA GLY A 182 -15.86 43.19 -41.28
C GLY A 182 -15.16 44.48 -40.87
N GLU A 183 -14.58 44.52 -39.67
CA GLU A 183 -13.79 45.65 -39.17
C GLU A 183 -12.33 45.57 -39.66
N GLU A 184 -11.62 46.70 -39.66
CA GLU A 184 -10.17 46.71 -39.87
C GLU A 184 -9.45 46.10 -38.65
N TYR A 185 -8.43 45.27 -38.90
CA TYR A 185 -7.64 44.60 -37.87
C TYR A 185 -6.15 44.63 -38.23
N SER A 186 -5.28 44.60 -37.19
CA SER A 186 -3.82 44.48 -37.32
C SER A 186 -3.25 43.52 -36.27
#